data_AF-A0AAU9Y624-F1
#
_entry.id   AF-A0AAU9Y624-F1
#
_cell.length_a   1.000
_cell.length_b   1.000
_cell.length_c   1.000
_cell.angle_alpha   90.00
_cell.angle_beta   90.00
_cell.angle_gamma   90.00
#
_symmetry.space_group_name_H-M   'P 1'
#
loop_
_entity.id
_entity.type
_entity.pdbx_description
1 polymer ?
#
loop_
_entity_poly.entity_id
_entity_poly.type
_entity_poly.pdbx_seq_one_letter_code
_entity_poly.pdbx_strand_id
1 'polypeptide(L)'
;MDKMMPSEEEVLLLCKKYDKMKPTVHDVMKDAENLNKNFSSAGVSLILECRLLTAVANHPCFLPENPLNAEVQVNSLLPYLSSSCSWVRSMACSLMRVFASRLDPKGQHIETQVIIVCKNLQTTYEESFAVKDTRFHLCQVIACSSLCYITISWAALLPLSAIKFVLLTLQTVLSILNNPRECTSSFLYQVSLDGLGKLLKCPATWNVLSMLEKQDTLTKYMGIFLEKERSTDDVNITARMLEVIDDADVLHAILNLPDKHVVGKLAKYLLDLLPPITSSAEAPLLDLRWKSLSIIYTLLQLAKTKELSQLDVLFDRGCCDTEKVNRLYTVVKRKFKFE
;
A
#
# COMPACT_ATOMS: atom_id res chain seq x y z
N MET A 1 0.45 29.50 19.32
CA MET A 1 -0.24 29.29 18.02
C MET A 1 0.87 29.19 17.00
N ASP A 2 1.22 27.98 16.57
CA ASP A 2 2.19 27.81 15.50
C ASP A 2 1.64 28.45 14.23
N LYS A 3 2.50 29.22 13.55
CA LYS A 3 2.14 29.97 12.36
C LYS A 3 1.90 28.96 11.23
N MET A 4 0.67 28.88 10.74
CA MET A 4 0.26 27.97 9.67
C MET A 4 1.12 28.23 8.42
N MET A 5 1.49 27.18 7.68
CA MET A 5 2.29 27.39 6.48
C MET A 5 1.45 28.06 5.38
N PRO A 6 2.03 28.95 4.55
CA PRO A 6 1.29 29.63 3.48
C PRO A 6 0.53 28.68 2.55
N SER A 7 1.11 27.50 2.27
CA SER A 7 0.48 26.44 1.46
C SER A 7 -0.77 25.84 2.10
N GLU A 8 -0.81 25.72 3.43
CA GLU A 8 -1.98 25.25 4.17
C GLU A 8 -3.08 26.32 4.19
N GLU A 9 -2.71 27.60 4.29
CA GLU A 9 -3.65 28.72 4.25
C GLU A 9 -4.34 28.82 2.88
N GLU A 10 -3.61 28.64 1.78
CA GLU A 10 -4.16 28.61 0.43
C GLU A 10 -5.18 27.48 0.25
N VAL A 11 -4.86 26.28 0.73
CA VAL A 11 -5.77 25.13 0.67
C VAL A 11 -7.01 25.37 1.54
N LEU A 12 -6.85 25.96 2.73
CA LEU A 12 -7.97 26.33 3.58
C LEU A 12 -8.89 27.36 2.90
N LEU A 13 -8.32 28.37 2.25
CA LEU A 13 -9.08 29.36 1.48
C LEU A 13 -9.83 28.71 0.32
N LEU A 14 -9.22 27.73 -0.36
CA LEU A 14 -9.87 26.96 -1.41
C LEU A 14 -11.04 26.12 -0.86
N CYS A 15 -10.86 25.42 0.26
CA CYS A 15 -11.96 24.70 0.90
C CYS A 15 -13.11 25.64 1.29
N LYS A 16 -12.82 26.82 1.86
CA LYS A 16 -13.83 27.85 2.17
C LYS A 16 -14.57 28.37 0.93
N LYS A 17 -13.92 28.39 -0.24
CA LYS A 17 -14.58 28.69 -1.53
C LYS A 17 -15.59 27.59 -1.87
N TYR A 18 -15.21 26.32 -1.69
CA TYR A 18 -16.06 25.16 -1.99
C TYR A 18 -17.21 24.96 -0.98
N ASP A 19 -17.11 25.48 0.24
CA ASP A 19 -18.24 25.54 1.18
C ASP A 19 -19.39 26.42 0.65
N LYS A 20 -19.07 27.43 -0.17
CA LYS A 20 -20.04 28.42 -0.66
C LYS A 20 -20.56 28.10 -2.06
N MET A 21 -19.82 27.34 -2.85
CA MET A 21 -20.12 27.07 -4.24
C MET A 21 -19.67 25.66 -4.61
N LYS A 22 -20.52 24.90 -5.30
CA LYS A 22 -20.17 23.60 -5.87
C LYS A 22 -19.43 23.81 -7.20
N PRO A 23 -18.11 23.58 -7.28
CA PRO A 23 -17.35 23.80 -8.51
C PRO A 23 -17.60 22.66 -9.51
N THR A 24 -17.39 22.93 -10.81
CA THR A 24 -17.29 21.86 -11.81
C THR A 24 -15.91 21.20 -11.76
N VAL A 25 -15.76 19.99 -12.32
CA VAL A 25 -14.43 19.36 -12.49
C VAL A 25 -13.43 20.31 -13.15
N HIS A 26 -13.84 21.04 -14.18
CA HIS A 26 -12.95 21.97 -14.88
C HIS A 26 -12.49 23.13 -13.99
N ASP A 27 -13.37 23.66 -13.14
CA ASP A 27 -13.01 24.71 -12.18
C ASP A 27 -11.98 24.22 -11.17
N VAL A 28 -12.16 22.99 -10.67
CA VAL A 28 -11.21 22.36 -9.74
C VAL A 28 -9.86 22.15 -10.39
N MET A 29 -9.81 21.75 -11.66
CA MET A 29 -8.53 21.56 -12.36
C MET A 29 -7.81 22.90 -12.57
N LYS A 30 -8.54 23.99 -12.83
CA LYS A 30 -7.95 25.34 -12.85
C LYS A 30 -7.41 25.76 -11.49
N ASP A 31 -8.17 25.50 -10.42
CA ASP A 31 -7.71 25.78 -9.06
C ASP A 31 -6.46 24.96 -8.71
N ALA A 32 -6.40 23.68 -9.09
CA ALA A 32 -5.23 22.82 -8.91
C ALA A 32 -4.01 23.31 -9.71
N GLU A 33 -4.20 23.82 -10.93
CA GLU A 33 -3.12 24.41 -11.73
C GLU A 33 -2.55 25.68 -11.09
N ASN A 34 -3.41 26.50 -10.47
CA ASN A 34 -2.97 27.67 -9.72
C ASN A 34 -2.20 27.29 -8.45
N LEU A 35 -2.69 26.31 -7.69
CA LEU A 35 -1.97 25.78 -6.54
C LEU A 35 -0.60 25.22 -6.92
N ASN A 36 -0.51 24.52 -8.06
CA ASN A 36 0.77 23.97 -8.53
C ASN A 36 1.90 25.01 -8.60
N LYS A 37 1.59 26.23 -9.06
CA LYS A 37 2.56 27.33 -9.20
C LYS A 37 3.12 27.75 -7.84
N ASN A 38 2.25 27.78 -6.82
CA ASN A 38 2.60 28.17 -5.46
C ASN A 38 3.38 27.06 -4.76
N PHE A 39 2.95 25.80 -4.91
CA PHE A 39 3.60 24.65 -4.28
C PHE A 39 4.97 24.32 -4.88
N SER A 40 5.12 24.43 -6.21
CA SER A 40 6.39 24.16 -6.90
C SER A 40 7.54 25.07 -6.44
N SER A 41 7.24 26.23 -5.85
CA SER A 41 8.22 27.20 -5.36
C SER A 41 8.41 27.20 -3.84
N ALA A 42 7.53 26.54 -3.09
CA ALA A 42 7.46 26.62 -1.63
C ALA A 42 8.22 25.50 -0.89
N GLY A 43 8.77 24.50 -1.61
CA GLY A 43 9.54 23.41 -0.98
C GLY A 43 8.71 22.53 -0.04
N VAL A 44 7.42 22.35 -0.32
CA VAL A 44 6.51 21.56 0.50
C VAL A 44 6.90 20.08 0.46
N SER A 45 6.84 19.38 1.59
CA SER A 45 7.14 17.95 1.61
C SER A 45 6.05 17.16 0.88
N LEU A 46 6.45 16.11 0.16
CA LEU A 46 5.52 15.23 -0.57
C LEU A 46 4.39 14.69 0.32
N ILE A 47 4.68 14.37 1.59
CA ILE A 47 3.68 13.89 2.55
C ILE A 47 2.62 14.95 2.83
N LEU A 48 3.05 16.21 3.03
CA LEU A 48 2.14 17.31 3.27
C LEU A 48 1.32 17.65 2.01
N GLU A 49 1.95 17.65 0.83
CA GLU A 49 1.23 17.82 -0.45
C GLU A 49 0.14 16.76 -0.64
N CYS A 50 0.46 15.48 -0.41
CA CYS A 50 -0.53 14.41 -0.47
C CYS A 50 -1.71 14.63 0.49
N ARG A 51 -1.43 15.07 1.72
CA ARG A 51 -2.46 15.35 2.73
C ARG A 51 -3.38 16.48 2.30
N LEU A 52 -2.81 17.60 1.85
CA LEU A 52 -3.56 18.78 1.43
C LEU A 52 -4.40 18.48 0.18
N LEU A 53 -3.83 17.83 -0.83
CA LEU A 53 -4.56 17.43 -2.03
C LEU A 53 -5.71 16.47 -1.71
N THR A 54 -5.47 15.50 -0.84
CA THR A 54 -6.50 14.55 -0.40
C THR A 54 -7.62 15.24 0.38
N ALA A 55 -7.28 16.24 1.21
CA ALA A 55 -8.27 17.03 1.94
C ALA A 55 -9.18 17.81 0.99
N VAL A 56 -8.60 18.44 -0.05
CA VAL A 56 -9.39 19.12 -1.09
C VAL A 56 -10.31 18.13 -1.81
N ALA A 57 -9.79 16.99 -2.28
CA ALA A 57 -10.59 16.02 -3.02
C ALA A 57 -11.72 15.39 -2.19
N ASN A 58 -11.53 15.24 -0.88
CA ASN A 58 -12.54 14.71 0.06
C ASN A 58 -13.55 15.77 0.53
N HIS A 59 -13.49 17.00 0.01
CA HIS A 59 -14.46 18.02 0.37
C HIS A 59 -15.88 17.53 0.06
N PRO A 60 -16.87 17.70 0.97
CA PRO A 60 -18.21 17.13 0.81
C PRO A 60 -18.93 17.57 -0.47
N CYS A 61 -18.61 18.76 -1.01
CA CYS A 61 -19.18 19.25 -2.26
C CYS A 61 -18.89 18.34 -3.47
N PHE A 62 -17.87 17.49 -3.40
CA PHE A 62 -17.49 16.57 -4.46
C PHE A 62 -18.23 15.25 -4.41
N LEU A 63 -18.98 14.94 -3.35
CA LEU A 63 -19.77 13.72 -3.31
C LEU A 63 -20.85 13.76 -4.41
N PRO A 64 -20.83 12.83 -5.38
CA PRO A 64 -21.88 12.76 -6.38
C PRO A 64 -23.25 12.55 -5.72
N GLU A 65 -24.26 13.26 -6.22
CA GLU A 65 -25.62 13.22 -5.67
C GLU A 65 -26.35 11.92 -6.01
N ASN A 66 -25.98 11.30 -7.13
CA ASN A 66 -26.55 10.05 -7.61
C ASN A 66 -25.55 9.34 -8.56
N PRO A 67 -25.79 8.06 -8.89
CA PRO A 67 -24.86 7.31 -9.73
C PRO A 67 -24.66 7.85 -11.15
N LEU A 68 -25.71 8.41 -11.78
CA LEU A 68 -25.59 9.03 -13.10
C LEU A 68 -24.65 10.24 -13.06
N ASN A 69 -24.76 11.07 -12.02
CA ASN A 69 -23.83 12.16 -11.78
C ASN A 69 -22.40 11.63 -11.56
N ALA A 70 -22.23 10.55 -10.79
CA ALA A 70 -20.91 9.95 -10.56
C ALA A 70 -20.23 9.52 -11.87
N GLU A 71 -20.96 8.87 -12.77
CA GLU A 71 -20.45 8.45 -14.08
C GLU A 71 -20.01 9.64 -14.95
N VAL A 72 -20.83 10.70 -15.01
CA VAL A 72 -20.49 11.93 -15.73
C VAL A 72 -19.20 12.55 -15.16
N GLN A 73 -19.07 12.59 -13.83
CA GLN A 73 -17.89 13.16 -13.18
C GLN A 73 -16.64 12.30 -13.43
N VAL A 74 -16.73 10.96 -13.38
CA VAL A 74 -15.64 10.04 -13.74
C VAL A 74 -15.15 10.30 -15.17
N ASN A 75 -16.06 10.38 -16.13
CA ASN A 75 -15.71 10.64 -17.54
C ASN A 75 -15.09 12.03 -17.73
N SER A 76 -15.54 13.03 -16.96
CA SER A 76 -15.00 14.38 -17.00
C SER A 76 -13.55 14.47 -16.51
N LEU A 77 -13.08 13.49 -15.71
CA LEU A 77 -11.71 13.46 -15.21
C LEU A 77 -10.69 12.89 -16.20
N LEU A 78 -11.12 12.06 -17.16
CA LEU A 78 -10.23 11.32 -18.05
C LEU A 78 -9.19 12.19 -18.78
N PRO A 79 -9.54 13.39 -19.32
CA PRO A 79 -8.56 14.24 -19.99
C PRO A 79 -7.46 14.78 -19.08
N TYR A 80 -7.70 14.84 -17.76
CA TYR A 80 -6.78 15.43 -16.80
C TYR A 80 -5.78 14.42 -16.23
N LEU A 81 -6.03 13.12 -16.40
CA LEU A 81 -5.14 12.05 -15.96
C LEU A 81 -3.80 12.02 -16.72
N SER A 82 -3.73 12.60 -17.91
CA SER A 82 -2.49 12.76 -18.67
C SER A 82 -1.93 14.20 -18.62
N SER A 83 -2.49 15.08 -17.78
CA SER A 83 -2.08 16.50 -17.69
C SER A 83 -0.58 16.65 -17.39
N SER A 84 0.09 17.61 -18.03
CA SER A 84 1.50 17.94 -17.74
C SER A 84 1.69 18.67 -16.40
N CYS A 85 0.60 19.10 -15.75
CA CYS A 85 0.63 19.69 -14.42
C CYS A 85 0.43 18.60 -13.35
N SER A 86 1.41 18.44 -12.45
CA SER A 86 1.41 17.36 -11.46
C SER A 86 0.24 17.46 -10.49
N TRP A 87 -0.11 18.66 -10.02
CA TRP A 87 -1.28 18.87 -9.16
C TRP A 87 -2.60 18.58 -9.85
N VAL A 88 -2.77 18.98 -11.12
CA VAL A 88 -3.98 18.66 -11.91
C VAL A 88 -4.11 17.14 -12.06
N ARG A 89 -3.03 16.48 -12.45
CA ARG A 89 -2.99 15.03 -12.62
C ARG A 89 -3.31 14.30 -11.30
N SER A 90 -2.69 14.74 -10.21
CA SER A 90 -2.89 14.16 -8.87
C SER A 90 -4.30 14.41 -8.34
N MET A 91 -4.86 15.61 -8.55
CA MET A 91 -6.23 15.95 -8.19
C MET A 91 -7.22 15.07 -8.96
N ALA A 92 -6.98 14.86 -10.26
CA ALA A 92 -7.79 13.97 -11.06
C ALA A 92 -7.76 12.53 -10.54
N CYS A 93 -6.58 11.99 -10.17
CA CYS A 93 -6.50 10.66 -9.54
C CYS A 93 -7.28 10.60 -8.21
N SER A 94 -7.17 11.63 -7.36
CA SER A 94 -7.83 11.66 -6.05
C SER A 94 -9.36 11.80 -6.17
N LEU A 95 -9.85 12.65 -7.08
CA LEU A 95 -11.28 12.76 -7.36
C LEU A 95 -11.83 11.51 -8.06
N MET A 96 -11.03 10.82 -8.87
CA MET A 96 -11.42 9.55 -9.48
C MET A 96 -11.82 8.54 -8.41
N ARG A 97 -11.05 8.46 -7.31
CA ARG A 97 -11.40 7.65 -6.13
C ARG A 97 -12.75 8.04 -5.53
N VAL A 98 -13.00 9.34 -5.37
CA VAL A 98 -14.25 9.85 -4.76
C VAL A 98 -15.45 9.55 -5.65
N PHE A 99 -15.37 9.88 -6.94
CA PHE A 99 -16.49 9.67 -7.86
C PHE A 99 -16.74 8.19 -8.13
N ALA A 100 -15.69 7.38 -8.29
CA ALA A 100 -15.82 5.94 -8.47
C ALA A 100 -16.49 5.26 -7.28
N SER A 101 -16.45 5.83 -6.07
CA SER A 101 -17.13 5.27 -4.89
C SER A 101 -18.66 5.38 -4.95
N ARG A 102 -19.21 6.18 -5.87
CA ARG A 102 -20.66 6.43 -6.03
C ARG A 102 -21.25 5.90 -7.33
N LEU A 103 -20.49 5.15 -8.13
CA LEU A 103 -21.04 4.45 -9.29
C LEU A 103 -22.09 3.42 -8.84
N ASP A 104 -23.04 3.08 -9.73
CA ASP A 104 -24.10 2.14 -9.42
C ASP A 104 -23.55 0.69 -9.45
N PRO A 105 -23.50 -0.03 -8.31
CA PRO A 105 -23.03 -1.41 -8.28
C PRO A 105 -23.95 -2.37 -9.07
N LYS A 106 -25.18 -1.96 -9.39
CA LYS A 106 -26.13 -2.73 -10.20
C LYS A 106 -26.18 -2.29 -11.66
N GLY A 107 -25.33 -1.33 -12.05
CA GLY A 107 -25.26 -0.83 -13.43
C GLY A 107 -24.83 -1.91 -14.41
N GLN A 108 -25.43 -1.95 -15.60
CA GLN A 108 -25.19 -2.97 -16.63
C GLN A 108 -23.70 -3.07 -17.05
N HIS A 109 -22.94 -1.98 -16.94
CA HIS A 109 -21.54 -1.90 -17.37
C HIS A 109 -20.55 -1.65 -16.22
N ILE A 110 -20.98 -1.84 -14.97
CA ILE A 110 -20.19 -1.44 -13.81
C ILE A 110 -18.83 -2.15 -13.74
N GLU A 111 -18.77 -3.43 -14.08
CA GLU A 111 -17.52 -4.18 -14.09
C GLU A 111 -16.50 -3.55 -15.06
N THR A 112 -16.95 -3.21 -16.26
CA THR A 112 -16.13 -2.55 -17.27
C THR A 112 -15.70 -1.16 -16.81
N GLN A 113 -16.61 -0.39 -16.21
CA GLN A 113 -16.31 0.95 -15.69
C GLN A 113 -15.22 0.89 -14.60
N VAL A 114 -15.32 -0.02 -13.63
CA VAL A 114 -14.31 -0.19 -12.57
C VAL A 114 -12.96 -0.61 -13.16
N ILE A 115 -12.94 -1.54 -14.11
CA ILE A 115 -11.69 -1.96 -14.78
C ILE A 115 -11.05 -0.79 -15.53
N ILE A 116 -11.84 0.02 -16.25
CA ILE A 116 -11.35 1.20 -16.96
C ILE A 116 -10.76 2.21 -15.97
N VAL A 117 -11.44 2.47 -14.84
CA VAL A 117 -10.94 3.36 -13.79
C VAL A 117 -9.59 2.85 -13.25
N CYS A 118 -9.48 1.57 -12.91
CA CYS A 118 -8.24 0.99 -12.41
C CYS A 118 -7.11 1.05 -13.46
N LYS A 119 -7.41 0.74 -14.73
CA LYS A 119 -6.43 0.85 -15.83
C LYS A 119 -5.96 2.28 -16.04
N ASN A 120 -6.86 3.25 -16.03
CA ASN A 120 -6.49 4.66 -16.17
C ASN A 120 -5.57 5.13 -15.03
N LEU A 121 -5.83 4.71 -13.78
CA LEU A 121 -4.94 5.01 -12.65
C LEU A 121 -3.58 4.32 -12.79
N GLN A 122 -3.53 3.07 -13.25
CA GLN A 122 -2.28 2.38 -13.56
C GLN A 122 -1.49 3.12 -14.65
N THR A 123 -2.12 3.43 -15.78
CA THR A 123 -1.48 4.16 -16.89
C THR A 123 -0.98 5.52 -16.43
N THR A 124 -1.77 6.23 -15.63
CA THR A 124 -1.36 7.52 -15.05
C THR A 124 -0.10 7.38 -14.19
N TYR A 125 -0.02 6.32 -13.38
CA TYR A 125 1.19 6.00 -12.62
C TYR A 125 2.38 5.71 -13.55
N GLU A 126 2.22 4.83 -14.54
CA GLU A 126 3.27 4.40 -15.46
C GLU A 126 3.81 5.57 -16.30
N GLU A 127 2.94 6.42 -16.82
CA GLU A 127 3.33 7.63 -17.55
C GLU A 127 4.04 8.63 -16.64
N SER A 128 3.55 8.81 -15.41
CA SER A 128 4.20 9.68 -14.42
C SER A 128 5.57 9.16 -13.99
N PHE A 129 5.78 7.85 -14.05
CA PHE A 129 7.07 7.22 -13.82
C PHE A 129 8.03 7.43 -14.99
N ALA A 130 7.55 7.29 -16.23
CA ALA A 130 8.37 7.44 -17.44
C ALA A 130 8.98 8.84 -17.61
N VAL A 131 8.33 9.89 -17.11
CA VAL A 131 8.81 11.29 -17.23
C VAL A 131 10.08 11.55 -16.42
N LYS A 132 10.44 10.69 -15.44
CA LYS A 132 11.63 10.82 -14.57
C LYS A 132 11.79 12.21 -13.93
N ASP A 133 10.69 12.88 -13.67
CA ASP A 133 10.64 14.21 -13.06
C ASP A 133 10.03 14.12 -11.66
N THR A 134 10.77 14.66 -10.69
CA THR A 134 10.40 14.60 -9.28
C THR A 134 9.07 15.26 -8.94
N ARG A 135 8.62 16.21 -9.77
CA ARG A 135 7.33 16.87 -9.63
C ARG A 135 6.15 15.91 -9.74
N PHE A 136 6.32 14.76 -10.40
CA PHE A 136 5.27 13.76 -10.57
C PHE A 136 5.22 12.70 -9.46
N HIS A 137 6.07 12.78 -8.43
CA HIS A 137 6.01 11.86 -7.28
C HIS A 137 4.66 11.93 -6.56
N LEU A 138 4.08 13.14 -6.45
CA LEU A 138 2.74 13.34 -5.91
C LEU A 138 1.72 12.51 -6.68
N CYS A 139 1.79 12.55 -8.02
CA CYS A 139 0.88 11.79 -8.87
C CYS A 139 1.08 10.28 -8.72
N GLN A 140 2.33 9.80 -8.68
CA GLN A 140 2.62 8.38 -8.51
C GLN A 140 2.04 7.85 -7.18
N VAL A 141 2.20 8.60 -6.10
CA VAL A 141 1.65 8.25 -4.78
C VAL A 141 0.12 8.25 -4.78
N ILE A 142 -0.51 9.31 -5.30
CA ILE A 142 -1.96 9.43 -5.29
C ILE A 142 -2.61 8.41 -6.23
N ALA A 143 -2.01 8.13 -7.39
CA ALA A 143 -2.48 7.10 -8.31
C ALA A 143 -2.40 5.70 -7.68
N CYS A 144 -1.27 5.35 -7.07
CA CYS A 144 -1.10 4.07 -6.36
C CYS A 144 -2.11 3.90 -5.22
N SER A 145 -2.25 4.94 -4.37
CA SER A 145 -3.20 4.91 -3.25
C SER A 145 -4.65 4.82 -3.72
N SER A 146 -5.02 5.56 -4.76
CA SER A 146 -6.38 5.58 -5.31
C SER A 146 -6.73 4.24 -5.96
N LEU A 147 -5.77 3.63 -6.68
CA LEU A 147 -5.92 2.31 -7.27
C LEU A 147 -6.18 1.25 -6.20
N CYS A 148 -5.36 1.22 -5.14
CA CYS A 148 -5.57 0.29 -4.03
C CYS A 148 -6.94 0.48 -3.37
N TYR A 149 -7.33 1.73 -3.10
CA TYR A 149 -8.62 2.03 -2.47
C TYR A 149 -9.81 1.57 -3.32
N ILE A 150 -9.81 1.90 -4.62
CA ILE A 150 -10.89 1.54 -5.55
C ILE A 150 -10.99 0.02 -5.64
N THR A 151 -9.86 -0.66 -5.83
CA THR A 151 -9.82 -2.13 -5.91
C THR A 151 -10.38 -2.79 -4.66
N ILE A 152 -9.99 -2.35 -3.46
CA ILE A 152 -10.49 -2.92 -2.21
C ILE A 152 -12.00 -2.68 -2.07
N SER A 153 -12.45 -1.45 -2.33
CA SER A 153 -13.86 -1.06 -2.19
C SER A 153 -14.75 -1.82 -3.15
N TRP A 154 -14.32 -1.97 -4.40
CA TRP A 154 -15.12 -2.61 -5.44
C TRP A 154 -15.02 -4.13 -5.45
N ALA A 155 -13.93 -4.72 -4.97
CA ALA A 155 -13.85 -6.17 -4.80
C ALA A 155 -14.92 -6.68 -3.82
N ALA A 156 -15.24 -5.89 -2.78
CA ALA A 156 -16.31 -6.21 -1.84
C ALA A 156 -17.71 -6.15 -2.47
N LEU A 157 -17.90 -5.30 -3.49
CA LEU A 157 -19.19 -5.10 -4.15
C LEU A 157 -19.38 -6.02 -5.37
N LEU A 158 -18.30 -6.42 -6.04
CA LEU A 158 -18.30 -7.19 -7.29
C LEU A 158 -17.41 -8.44 -7.21
N PRO A 159 -17.64 -9.36 -6.25
CA PRO A 159 -16.70 -10.45 -5.97
C PRO A 159 -16.49 -11.39 -7.15
N LEU A 160 -17.51 -11.63 -7.98
CA LEU A 160 -17.43 -12.55 -9.13
C LEU A 160 -16.49 -12.05 -10.24
N SER A 161 -16.30 -10.74 -10.34
CA SER A 161 -15.57 -10.09 -11.43
C SER A 161 -14.33 -9.32 -10.95
N ALA A 162 -14.10 -9.33 -9.64
CA ALA A 162 -13.03 -8.60 -8.98
C ALA A 162 -11.63 -9.04 -9.40
N ILE A 163 -11.45 -10.32 -9.72
CA ILE A 163 -10.17 -10.92 -10.09
C ILE A 163 -9.38 -10.08 -11.10
N LYS A 164 -10.05 -9.52 -12.12
CA LYS A 164 -9.40 -8.74 -13.19
C LYS A 164 -8.70 -7.49 -12.66
N PHE A 165 -9.39 -6.70 -11.84
CA PHE A 165 -8.85 -5.44 -11.33
C PHE A 165 -8.02 -5.63 -10.05
N VAL A 166 -8.24 -6.71 -9.29
CA VAL A 166 -7.37 -7.12 -8.19
C VAL A 166 -5.99 -7.53 -8.72
N LEU A 167 -5.91 -8.39 -9.72
CA LEU A 167 -4.63 -8.79 -10.34
C LEU A 167 -3.90 -7.60 -10.94
N LEU A 168 -4.62 -6.73 -11.66
CA LEU A 168 -4.06 -5.49 -12.19
C LEU A 168 -3.35 -4.69 -11.10
N THR A 169 -4.05 -4.47 -9.98
CA THR A 169 -3.53 -3.70 -8.84
C THR A 169 -2.33 -4.38 -8.19
N LEU A 170 -2.41 -5.69 -7.95
CA LEU A 170 -1.30 -6.46 -7.38
C LEU A 170 -0.06 -6.40 -8.28
N GLN A 171 -0.23 -6.53 -9.60
CA GLN A 171 0.86 -6.41 -10.56
C GLN A 171 1.50 -5.02 -10.53
N THR A 172 0.70 -3.95 -10.51
CA THR A 172 1.20 -2.58 -10.41
C THR A 172 1.98 -2.36 -9.12
N VAL A 173 1.42 -2.74 -7.97
CA VAL A 173 2.05 -2.57 -6.65
C VAL A 173 3.34 -3.39 -6.54
N LEU A 174 3.34 -4.64 -6.97
CA LEU A 174 4.54 -5.48 -6.97
C LEU A 174 5.60 -4.95 -7.95
N SER A 175 5.20 -4.32 -9.06
CA SER A 175 6.14 -3.67 -9.99
C SER A 175 6.85 -2.48 -9.33
N ILE A 176 6.10 -1.65 -8.59
CA ILE A 176 6.66 -0.55 -7.79
C ILE A 176 7.70 -1.10 -6.79
N LEU A 177 7.32 -2.14 -6.03
CA LEU A 177 8.17 -2.71 -4.99
C LEU A 177 9.41 -3.42 -5.52
N ASN A 178 9.35 -3.98 -6.74
CA ASN A 178 10.45 -4.70 -7.37
C ASN A 178 11.57 -3.78 -7.87
N ASN A 179 11.31 -2.48 -8.01
CA ASN A 179 12.30 -1.51 -8.48
C ASN A 179 12.58 -0.44 -7.41
N PRO A 180 13.13 -0.80 -6.23
CA PRO A 180 13.30 0.14 -5.11
C PRO A 180 14.30 1.27 -5.42
N ARG A 181 15.24 1.06 -6.35
CA ARG A 181 16.19 2.09 -6.80
C ARG A 181 15.55 3.12 -7.73
N GLU A 182 14.51 2.71 -8.45
CA GLU A 182 13.74 3.59 -9.33
C GLU A 182 12.47 4.11 -8.65
N CYS A 183 12.08 3.54 -7.50
CA CYS A 183 11.11 4.13 -6.58
C CYS A 183 11.61 5.52 -6.21
N THR A 184 11.05 6.49 -6.90
CA THR A 184 11.51 7.86 -6.92
C THR A 184 11.35 8.58 -5.57
N SER A 185 10.54 8.02 -4.66
CA SER A 185 10.43 8.44 -3.26
C SER A 185 10.27 7.24 -2.31
N SER A 186 10.90 7.31 -1.13
CA SER A 186 10.70 6.36 -0.03
C SER A 186 9.24 6.29 0.41
N PHE A 187 8.50 7.40 0.27
CA PHE A 187 7.08 7.48 0.59
C PHE A 187 6.21 6.65 -0.36
N LEU A 188 6.50 6.63 -1.67
CA LEU A 188 5.81 5.76 -2.63
C LEU A 188 6.01 4.27 -2.28
N TYR A 189 7.21 3.91 -1.84
CA TYR A 189 7.50 2.54 -1.40
C TYR A 189 6.64 2.17 -0.19
N GLN A 190 6.53 3.05 0.81
CA GLN A 190 5.66 2.84 1.98
C GLN A 190 4.18 2.72 1.60
N VAL A 191 3.68 3.60 0.72
CA VAL A 191 2.29 3.56 0.24
C VAL A 191 2.00 2.26 -0.51
N SER A 192 2.96 1.78 -1.31
CA SER A 192 2.86 0.50 -2.01
C SER A 192 2.82 -0.69 -1.05
N LEU A 193 3.65 -0.70 0.00
CA LEU A 193 3.61 -1.74 1.04
C LEU A 193 2.26 -1.74 1.78
N ASP A 194 1.77 -0.57 2.19
CA ASP A 194 0.47 -0.46 2.86
C ASP A 194 -0.68 -0.93 1.96
N GLY A 195 -0.62 -0.56 0.67
CA GLY A 195 -1.57 -1.02 -0.35
C GLY A 195 -1.55 -2.53 -0.51
N LEU A 196 -0.36 -3.12 -0.67
CA LEU A 196 -0.19 -4.57 -0.79
C LEU A 196 -0.73 -5.30 0.45
N GLY A 197 -0.33 -4.87 1.65
CA GLY A 197 -0.82 -5.46 2.90
C GLY A 197 -2.34 -5.45 2.99
N LYS A 198 -2.99 -4.33 2.64
CA LYS A 198 -4.46 -4.25 2.62
C LYS A 198 -5.10 -5.18 1.58
N LEU A 199 -4.49 -5.34 0.40
CA LEU A 199 -4.98 -6.24 -0.65
C LEU A 199 -4.86 -7.72 -0.26
N LEU A 200 -3.77 -8.11 0.40
CA LEU A 200 -3.54 -9.49 0.81
C LEU A 200 -4.39 -9.89 2.03
N LYS A 201 -4.60 -8.96 2.96
CA LYS A 201 -5.33 -9.21 4.22
C LYS A 201 -6.84 -8.95 4.14
N CYS A 202 -7.31 -8.30 3.08
CA CYS A 202 -8.75 -8.10 2.89
C CYS A 202 -9.38 -9.34 2.25
N PRO A 203 -10.35 -10.01 2.89
CA PRO A 203 -10.99 -11.20 2.34
C PRO A 203 -11.65 -10.96 0.97
N ALA A 204 -12.19 -9.76 0.74
CA ALA A 204 -12.85 -9.41 -0.52
C ALA A 204 -11.89 -9.41 -1.72
N THR A 205 -10.62 -9.09 -1.51
CA THR A 205 -9.58 -9.11 -2.55
C THR A 205 -8.78 -10.40 -2.55
N TRP A 206 -8.54 -10.99 -1.38
CA TRP A 206 -7.75 -12.22 -1.27
C TRP A 206 -8.53 -13.44 -1.76
N ASN A 207 -9.81 -13.58 -1.41
CA ASN A 207 -10.58 -14.80 -1.70
C ASN A 207 -11.09 -14.88 -3.14
N VAL A 208 -11.02 -13.79 -3.90
CA VAL A 208 -11.33 -13.80 -5.34
C VAL A 208 -10.20 -14.38 -6.17
N LEU A 209 -8.99 -14.50 -5.60
CA LEU A 209 -7.84 -15.10 -6.25
C LEU A 209 -7.86 -16.63 -6.11
N SER A 210 -7.55 -17.30 -7.21
CA SER A 210 -7.24 -18.73 -7.23
C SER A 210 -5.96 -19.03 -6.46
N MET A 211 -5.74 -20.31 -6.14
CA MET A 211 -4.51 -20.74 -5.48
C MET A 211 -3.26 -20.37 -6.29
N LEU A 212 -3.31 -20.48 -7.61
CA LEU A 212 -2.20 -20.15 -8.50
C LEU A 212 -1.85 -18.67 -8.40
N GLU A 213 -2.84 -17.78 -8.47
CA GLU A 213 -2.63 -16.33 -8.40
C GLU A 213 -2.11 -15.89 -7.02
N LYS A 214 -2.58 -16.53 -5.94
CA LYS A 214 -2.04 -16.33 -4.59
C LYS A 214 -0.57 -16.73 -4.53
N GLN A 215 -0.22 -17.90 -5.08
CA GLN A 215 1.15 -18.40 -5.09
C GLN A 215 2.07 -17.51 -5.93
N ASP A 216 1.64 -17.06 -7.11
CA ASP A 216 2.43 -16.18 -7.99
C ASP A 216 2.69 -14.82 -7.31
N THR A 217 1.65 -14.24 -6.71
CA THR A 217 1.72 -12.96 -5.97
C THR A 217 2.72 -13.07 -4.82
N LEU A 218 2.60 -14.12 -4.00
CA LEU A 218 3.46 -14.32 -2.84
C LEU A 218 4.89 -14.68 -3.23
N THR A 219 5.09 -15.48 -4.29
CA THR A 219 6.43 -15.82 -4.79
C THR A 219 7.16 -14.56 -5.23
N LYS A 220 6.49 -13.69 -6.00
CA LYS A 220 7.07 -12.41 -6.43
C LYS A 220 7.38 -11.52 -5.23
N TYR A 221 6.45 -11.39 -4.28
CA TYR A 221 6.67 -10.58 -3.09
C TYR A 221 7.83 -11.10 -2.21
N MET A 222 7.90 -12.41 -1.98
CA MET A 222 9.00 -13.03 -1.23
C MET A 222 10.34 -12.86 -1.92
N GLY A 223 10.39 -12.92 -3.26
CA GLY A 223 11.59 -12.57 -4.02
C GLY A 223 12.07 -11.15 -3.71
N ILE A 224 11.17 -10.16 -3.79
CA ILE A 224 11.46 -8.75 -3.48
C ILE A 224 11.95 -8.60 -2.03
N PHE A 225 11.28 -9.25 -1.08
CA PHE A 225 11.60 -9.16 0.34
C PHE A 225 12.97 -9.73 0.68
N LEU A 226 13.26 -10.96 0.22
CA LEU A 226 14.51 -11.67 0.51
C LEU A 226 15.71 -11.14 -0.31
N GLU A 227 15.49 -10.48 -1.45
CA GLU A 227 16.55 -9.75 -2.14
C GLU A 227 16.92 -8.47 -1.39
N LYS A 228 15.93 -7.78 -0.81
CA LYS A 228 16.14 -6.51 -0.11
C LYS A 228 16.87 -6.67 1.21
N GLU A 229 16.69 -7.81 1.90
CA GLU A 229 17.51 -8.26 3.06
C GLU A 229 19.02 -8.03 2.83
N ARG A 230 19.50 -8.16 1.59
CA ARG A 230 20.92 -8.05 1.26
C ARG A 230 21.41 -6.62 1.05
N SER A 231 20.54 -5.62 1.09
CA SER A 231 20.81 -4.31 0.48
C SER A 231 20.45 -3.08 1.29
N THR A 232 19.64 -3.17 2.35
CA THR A 232 19.19 -1.99 3.11
C THR A 232 19.11 -2.22 4.61
N ASP A 233 19.82 -1.39 5.39
CA ASP A 233 19.75 -1.31 6.87
C ASP A 233 18.51 -0.52 7.38
N ASP A 234 17.51 -0.26 6.53
CA ASP A 234 16.32 0.52 6.92
C ASP A 234 15.30 -0.34 7.67
N VAL A 235 15.42 -0.31 9.00
CA VAL A 235 14.54 -1.00 9.96
C VAL A 235 13.05 -0.69 9.73
N ASN A 236 12.70 0.55 9.37
CA ASN A 236 11.30 0.96 9.19
C ASN A 236 10.69 0.30 7.95
N ILE A 237 11.44 0.27 6.85
CA ILE A 237 11.01 -0.41 5.63
C ILE A 237 10.85 -1.91 5.90
N THR A 238 11.81 -2.53 6.57
CA THR A 238 11.75 -3.96 6.91
C THR A 238 10.54 -4.28 7.77
N ALA A 239 10.25 -3.47 8.80
CA ALA A 239 9.08 -3.65 9.65
C ALA A 239 7.78 -3.59 8.85
N ARG A 240 7.68 -2.68 7.89
CA ARG A 240 6.51 -2.59 6.99
C ARG A 240 6.42 -3.77 6.03
N MET A 241 7.54 -4.31 5.55
CA MET A 241 7.52 -5.51 4.72
C MET A 241 7.03 -6.73 5.49
N LEU A 242 7.52 -6.93 6.72
CA LEU A 242 6.97 -7.97 7.60
C LEU A 242 5.48 -7.78 7.85
N GLU A 243 5.03 -6.53 8.03
CA GLU A 243 3.62 -6.24 8.21
C GLU A 243 2.75 -6.64 7.02
N VAL A 244 3.25 -6.68 5.78
CA VAL A 244 2.46 -7.15 4.62
C VAL A 244 2.04 -8.61 4.81
N ILE A 245 2.89 -9.44 5.41
CA ILE A 245 2.66 -10.89 5.53
C ILE A 245 2.24 -11.34 6.93
N ASP A 246 2.22 -10.42 7.91
CA ASP A 246 1.76 -10.71 9.28
C ASP A 246 0.24 -10.87 9.33
N ASP A 247 -0.23 -11.98 8.78
CA ASP A 247 -1.63 -12.41 8.73
C ASP A 247 -1.70 -13.94 8.55
N ALA A 248 -2.60 -14.61 9.26
CA ALA A 248 -2.66 -16.07 9.30
C ALA A 248 -3.00 -16.69 7.93
N ASP A 249 -3.91 -16.10 7.14
CA ASP A 249 -4.31 -16.62 5.84
C ASP A 249 -3.18 -16.45 4.82
N VAL A 250 -2.48 -15.31 4.89
CA VAL A 250 -1.30 -15.03 4.06
C VAL A 250 -0.17 -15.98 4.41
N LEU A 251 0.15 -16.16 5.69
CA LEU A 251 1.19 -17.10 6.14
C LEU A 251 0.86 -18.54 5.82
N HIS A 252 -0.42 -18.93 5.90
CA HIS A 252 -0.86 -20.26 5.48
C HIS A 252 -0.64 -20.46 3.97
N ALA A 253 -0.90 -19.45 3.15
CA ALA A 253 -0.59 -19.51 1.71
C ALA A 253 0.92 -19.57 1.45
N ILE A 254 1.74 -18.82 2.20
CA ILE A 254 3.21 -18.88 2.13
C ILE A 254 3.73 -20.29 2.46
N LEU A 255 3.21 -20.92 3.53
CA LEU A 255 3.57 -22.29 3.90
C LEU A 255 3.24 -23.31 2.79
N ASN A 256 2.23 -23.01 1.99
CA ASN A 256 1.76 -23.84 0.87
C ASN A 256 2.35 -23.42 -0.48
N LEU A 257 3.36 -22.56 -0.52
CA LEU A 257 4.13 -22.30 -1.75
C LEU A 257 4.79 -23.59 -2.26
N PRO A 258 4.92 -23.78 -3.59
CA PRO A 258 5.60 -24.95 -4.17
C PRO A 258 7.08 -25.01 -3.79
N ASP A 259 7.78 -23.87 -3.82
CA ASP A 259 9.18 -23.76 -3.40
C ASP A 259 9.29 -23.66 -1.87
N LYS A 260 9.61 -24.79 -1.24
CA LYS A 260 9.82 -24.86 0.21
C LYS A 260 11.08 -24.16 0.68
N HIS A 261 12.05 -23.86 -0.20
CA HIS A 261 13.24 -23.11 0.17
C HIS A 261 12.91 -21.65 0.55
N VAL A 262 11.87 -21.07 -0.05
CA VAL A 262 11.42 -19.70 0.29
C VAL A 262 10.98 -19.62 1.76
N VAL A 263 10.20 -20.59 2.23
CA VAL A 263 9.76 -20.66 3.63
C VAL A 263 10.95 -20.81 4.58
N GLY A 264 11.93 -21.65 4.21
CA GLY A 264 13.16 -21.82 4.97
C GLY A 264 13.98 -20.52 5.06
N LYS A 265 14.13 -19.80 3.96
CA LYS A 265 14.82 -18.48 3.92
C LYS A 265 14.10 -17.44 4.78
N LEU A 266 12.77 -17.33 4.66
CA LEU A 266 11.97 -16.44 5.50
C LEU A 266 12.14 -16.79 6.98
N ALA A 267 12.01 -18.06 7.35
CA ALA A 267 12.16 -18.49 8.74
C ALA A 267 13.55 -18.19 9.31
N LYS A 268 14.61 -18.40 8.50
CA LYS A 268 15.99 -18.02 8.85
C LYS A 268 16.10 -16.51 9.09
N TYR A 269 15.64 -15.71 8.13
CA TYR A 269 15.68 -14.26 8.21
C TYR A 269 14.99 -13.73 9.47
N LEU A 270 13.79 -14.24 9.77
CA LEU A 270 13.04 -13.85 10.96
C LEU A 270 13.83 -14.16 12.24
N LEU A 271 14.47 -15.32 12.33
CA LEU A 271 15.31 -15.66 13.50
C LEU A 271 16.53 -14.75 13.62
N ASP A 272 17.16 -14.37 12.51
CA ASP A 272 18.31 -13.47 12.48
C ASP A 272 17.95 -12.05 12.97
N LEU A 273 16.65 -11.70 13.01
CA LEU A 273 16.15 -10.46 13.64
C LEU A 273 16.02 -10.55 15.18
N LEU A 274 16.16 -11.73 15.79
CA LEU A 274 15.97 -11.97 17.23
C LEU A 274 17.24 -12.02 18.14
N PRO A 275 18.49 -11.67 17.75
CA PRO A 275 19.70 -12.04 18.51
C PRO A 275 19.87 -11.34 19.88
N PRO A 276 20.71 -11.91 20.78
CA PRO A 276 20.61 -11.70 22.22
C PRO A 276 21.00 -10.28 22.63
N ILE A 277 20.40 -9.83 23.72
CA ILE A 277 20.54 -8.47 24.22
C ILE A 277 21.98 -8.23 24.70
N THR A 278 22.74 -7.50 23.90
CA THR A 278 23.72 -6.57 24.45
C THR A 278 22.99 -5.25 24.70
N SER A 279 23.30 -4.60 25.82
CA SER A 279 22.53 -3.53 26.49
C SER A 279 22.43 -2.20 25.72
N SER A 280 22.62 -2.19 24.39
CA SER A 280 22.71 -0.97 23.58
C SER A 280 21.76 -0.93 22.37
N ALA A 281 20.75 -1.80 22.29
CA ALA A 281 19.82 -1.81 21.16
C ALA A 281 18.71 -0.75 21.30
N GLU A 282 18.67 0.19 20.36
CA GLU A 282 17.70 1.27 20.23
C GLU A 282 16.25 0.77 20.04
N ALA A 283 15.26 1.54 20.48
CA ALA A 283 13.82 1.24 20.42
C ALA A 283 13.26 0.76 19.06
N PRO A 284 13.74 1.20 17.87
CA PRO A 284 13.25 0.72 16.57
C PRO A 284 13.43 -0.80 16.36
N LEU A 285 14.33 -1.44 17.11
CA LEU A 285 14.57 -2.88 17.01
C LEU A 285 13.49 -3.70 17.71
N LEU A 286 12.72 -3.13 18.65
CA LEU A 286 11.73 -3.89 19.42
C LEU A 286 10.49 -4.24 18.60
N ASP A 287 9.94 -3.27 17.86
CA ASP A 287 8.77 -3.50 16.98
C ASP A 287 9.08 -4.54 15.90
N LEU A 288 10.28 -4.46 15.31
CA LEU A 288 10.74 -5.41 14.30
C LEU A 288 10.88 -6.83 14.89
N ARG A 289 11.41 -6.94 16.12
CA ARG A 289 11.55 -8.22 16.84
C ARG A 289 10.20 -8.83 17.18
N TRP A 290 9.25 -8.03 17.67
CA TRP A 290 7.91 -8.50 17.99
C TRP A 290 7.16 -8.97 16.75
N LYS A 291 7.25 -8.22 15.64
CA LYS A 291 6.69 -8.68 14.34
C LYS A 291 7.34 -9.99 13.90
N SER A 292 8.67 -10.09 13.99
CA SER A 292 9.36 -11.31 13.64
C SER A 292 8.90 -12.52 14.47
N LEU A 293 8.84 -12.36 15.80
CA LEU A 293 8.40 -13.40 16.71
C LEU A 293 6.92 -13.79 16.47
N SER A 294 6.04 -12.82 16.23
CA SER A 294 4.63 -13.04 15.86
C SER A 294 4.50 -13.92 14.62
N ILE A 295 5.25 -13.59 13.56
CA ILE A 295 5.23 -14.34 12.32
C ILE A 295 5.77 -15.76 12.54
N ILE A 296 6.91 -15.91 13.23
CA ILE A 296 7.47 -17.24 13.56
C ILE A 296 6.45 -18.08 14.33
N TYR A 297 5.83 -17.50 15.35
CA TYR A 297 4.83 -18.19 16.17
C TYR A 297 3.66 -18.69 15.32
N THR A 298 3.11 -17.82 14.46
CA THR A 298 2.01 -18.16 13.57
C THR A 298 2.40 -19.23 12.56
N LEU A 299 3.61 -19.15 11.98
CA LEU A 299 4.15 -20.19 11.08
C LEU A 299 4.25 -21.55 11.79
N LEU A 300 4.73 -21.58 13.04
CA LEU A 300 4.84 -22.82 13.82
C LEU A 300 3.47 -23.40 14.18
N GLN A 301 2.50 -22.55 14.51
CA GLN A 301 1.11 -22.93 14.76
C GLN A 301 0.46 -23.56 13.53
N LEU A 302 0.50 -22.86 12.38
CA LEU A 302 -0.06 -23.35 11.12
C LEU A 302 0.61 -24.64 10.65
N ALA A 303 1.91 -24.79 10.92
CA ALA A 303 2.65 -26.00 10.62
C ALA A 303 2.44 -27.14 11.66
N LYS A 304 1.54 -26.95 12.64
CA LYS A 304 1.16 -27.91 13.69
C LYS A 304 2.35 -28.42 14.51
N THR A 305 3.22 -27.52 14.94
CA THR A 305 4.40 -27.85 15.74
C THR A 305 4.00 -28.09 17.20
N LYS A 306 4.44 -29.19 17.80
CA LYS A 306 4.03 -29.58 19.17
C LYS A 306 4.66 -28.74 20.29
N GLU A 307 5.78 -28.06 20.01
CA GLU A 307 6.59 -27.32 21.00
C GLU A 307 6.26 -25.81 21.00
N LEU A 308 4.99 -25.44 21.22
CA LEU A 308 4.55 -24.03 21.20
C LEU A 308 4.38 -23.40 22.59
N SER A 309 4.05 -24.19 23.62
CA SER A 309 3.71 -23.71 24.97
C SER A 309 4.84 -23.02 25.74
N GLN A 310 6.05 -23.00 25.18
CA GLN A 310 7.21 -22.34 25.79
C GLN A 310 7.57 -21.02 25.11
N LEU A 311 6.83 -20.61 24.08
CA LEU A 311 7.07 -19.39 23.31
C LEU A 311 6.45 -18.15 23.95
N ASP A 312 5.44 -18.31 24.81
CA ASP A 312 4.78 -17.19 25.51
C ASP A 312 5.80 -16.39 26.36
N VAL A 313 6.77 -17.09 26.96
CA VAL A 313 7.87 -16.48 27.73
C VAL A 313 8.78 -15.58 26.87
N LEU A 314 8.90 -15.85 25.55
CA LEU A 314 9.68 -15.00 24.64
C LEU A 314 8.97 -13.68 24.34
N PHE A 315 7.63 -13.68 24.32
CA PHE A 315 6.85 -12.45 24.22
C PHE A 315 6.96 -11.63 25.51
N ASP A 316 6.74 -12.26 26.67
CA ASP A 316 6.75 -11.60 27.99
C ASP A 316 8.11 -10.96 28.32
N ARG A 317 9.20 -11.58 27.85
CA ARG A 317 10.58 -11.12 28.10
C ARG A 317 11.24 -10.54 26.86
N GLY A 318 10.50 -10.19 25.81
CA GLY A 318 11.05 -9.53 24.61
C GLY A 318 12.30 -10.19 24.02
N CYS A 319 12.34 -11.53 23.98
CA CYS A 319 13.50 -12.32 23.53
C CYS A 319 14.82 -12.10 24.32
N CYS A 320 14.77 -11.60 25.57
CA CYS A 320 15.96 -11.45 26.42
C CYS A 320 16.62 -12.80 26.81
N ASP A 321 15.85 -13.89 26.80
CA ASP A 321 16.28 -15.20 27.30
C ASP A 321 17.01 -16.00 26.21
N THR A 322 18.34 -16.00 26.27
CA THR A 322 19.21 -16.63 25.27
C THR A 322 18.96 -18.13 25.13
N GLU A 323 18.63 -18.84 26.21
CA GLU A 323 18.36 -20.28 26.15
C GLU A 323 17.05 -20.55 25.39
N LYS A 324 16.01 -19.75 25.66
CA LYS A 324 14.72 -19.86 24.96
C LYS A 324 14.84 -19.46 23.49
N VAL A 325 15.61 -18.42 23.17
CA VAL A 325 15.86 -18.01 21.77
C VAL A 325 16.64 -19.11 21.01
N ASN A 326 17.69 -19.69 21.62
CA ASN A 326 18.43 -20.79 21.01
C ASN A 326 17.56 -22.04 20.78
N ARG A 327 16.65 -22.33 21.71
CA ARG A 327 15.69 -23.42 21.55
C ARG A 327 14.73 -23.12 20.39
N LEU A 328 14.18 -21.90 20.31
CA LEU A 328 13.33 -21.48 19.19
C LEU A 328 14.06 -21.67 17.85
N TYR A 329 15.33 -21.22 17.78
CA TYR A 329 16.18 -21.40 16.61
C TYR A 329 16.27 -22.88 16.18
N THR A 330 16.47 -23.78 17.15
CA THR A 330 16.54 -25.23 16.90
C THR A 330 15.22 -25.80 16.37
N VAL A 331 14.09 -25.41 16.97
CA VAL A 331 12.75 -25.87 16.56
C VAL A 331 12.40 -25.39 15.16
N VAL A 332 12.59 -24.11 14.88
CA VAL A 332 12.29 -23.47 13.59
C VAL A 332 13.21 -24.02 12.49
N LYS A 333 14.51 -24.18 12.77
CA LYS A 333 15.48 -24.82 11.84
C LYS A 333 15.08 -26.25 11.49
N ARG A 334 14.74 -27.07 12.49
CA ARG A 334 14.27 -28.44 12.26
C ARG A 334 12.98 -28.48 11.45
N LYS A 335 12.06 -27.56 11.72
CA LYS A 335 10.72 -27.54 11.11
C LYS A 335 10.77 -27.12 9.64
N PHE A 336 11.50 -26.06 9.32
CA PHE A 336 11.53 -25.47 7.98
C PHE A 336 12.76 -25.81 7.16
N LYS A 337 13.69 -26.63 7.70
CA LYS A 337 14.83 -27.24 6.99
C LYS A 337 15.69 -26.22 6.22
N PHE A 338 16.17 -25.19 6.90
CA PHE A 338 17.15 -24.26 6.36
C PHE A 338 18.52 -24.45 7.02
N GLU A 339 19.59 -24.11 6.30
CA GLU A 339 20.98 -24.23 6.76
C GLU A 339 21.44 -23.02 7.56
#